data_AF-A0A271J293-F1
#
_entry.id   AF-A0A271J293-F1
#
_cell.length_a   1.000
_cell.length_b   1.000
_cell.length_c   1.000
_cell.angle_alpha   90.00
_cell.angle_beta   90.00
_cell.angle_gamma   90.00
#
_symmetry.space_group_name_H-M   'P 1'
#
loop_
_entity.id
_entity.type
_entity.pdbx_description
1 polymer ?
#
loop_
_entity_poly.entity_id
_entity_poly.type
_entity_poly.pdbx_seq_one_letter_code
_entity_poly.pdbx_strand_id
1 'polypeptide(L)'
;MPHPRLDDDGQTVILDLHGARIDEALRLAQSLVVQAARYGRSTVRLVHGSSTADRGADRTIKGTLHAALDRGDFDQHVTSDFRQDSVLILGIAPAPSPRPGRLRLADLR
;
A
#
# COMPACT_ATOMS: atom_id res chain seq x y z
N MET A 1 -6.25 -17.53 6.46
CA MET A 1 -7.04 -16.34 6.05
C MET A 1 -6.70 -16.02 4.61
N PRO A 2 -7.65 -15.66 3.74
CA PRO A 2 -7.33 -15.27 2.38
C PRO A 2 -6.61 -13.91 2.39
N HIS A 3 -5.46 -13.85 1.72
CA HIS A 3 -4.73 -12.62 1.43
C HIS A 3 -4.74 -12.38 -0.08
N PRO A 4 -4.60 -11.13 -0.55
CA PRO A 4 -4.47 -9.89 0.23
C PRO A 4 -5.78 -9.45 0.90
N ARG A 5 -5.68 -8.62 1.95
CA ARG A 5 -6.82 -8.06 2.69
C ARG A 5 -6.69 -6.55 2.82
N LEU A 6 -7.81 -5.84 2.67
CA LEU A 6 -7.90 -4.40 2.88
C LEU A 6 -8.83 -4.07 4.05
N ASP A 7 -8.43 -3.12 4.88
CA ASP A 7 -9.21 -2.58 5.99
C ASP A 7 -9.19 -1.04 5.95
N ASP A 8 -10.33 -0.38 6.18
CA ASP A 8 -10.47 1.08 6.09
C ASP A 8 -11.30 1.60 7.26
N ASP A 9 -10.67 2.38 8.14
CA ASP A 9 -11.32 3.03 9.28
C ASP A 9 -11.82 4.46 8.97
N GLY A 10 -11.55 4.96 7.75
CA GLY A 10 -11.94 6.28 7.25
C GLY A 10 -10.87 7.35 7.35
N GLN A 11 -9.76 7.04 8.01
CA GLN A 11 -8.57 7.89 8.07
C GLN A 11 -7.36 7.12 7.57
N THR A 12 -7.20 5.90 8.08
CA THR A 12 -6.16 4.95 7.72
C THR A 12 -6.75 3.82 6.90
N VAL A 13 -6.04 3.49 5.83
CA VAL A 13 -6.29 2.26 5.08
C VAL A 13 -5.11 1.32 5.21
N ILE A 14 -5.39 0.06 5.52
CA ILE A 14 -4.40 -0.98 5.75
C ILE A 14 -4.56 -2.00 4.63
N LEU A 15 -3.47 -2.28 3.92
CA LEU A 15 -3.41 -3.36 2.95
C LEU A 15 -2.39 -4.39 3.40
N ASP A 16 -2.90 -5.57 3.73
CA ASP A 16 -2.12 -6.74 4.06
C ASP A 16 -1.76 -7.49 2.76
N LEU A 17 -0.49 -7.42 2.41
CA LEU A 17 0.13 -7.98 1.21
C LEU A 17 0.80 -9.34 1.47
N HIS A 18 0.70 -9.91 2.68
CA HIS A 18 1.29 -11.22 2.96
C HIS A 18 0.80 -12.27 1.97
N GLY A 19 1.73 -13.03 1.38
CA GLY A 19 1.39 -14.09 0.43
C GLY A 19 0.91 -13.61 -0.95
N ALA A 20 0.83 -12.30 -1.20
CA ALA A 20 0.62 -11.79 -2.55
C ALA A 20 1.86 -12.02 -3.42
N ARG A 21 1.67 -12.15 -4.74
CA ARG A 21 2.81 -12.14 -5.66
C ARG A 21 3.45 -10.76 -5.70
N ILE A 22 4.76 -10.67 -5.91
CA ILE A 22 5.50 -9.38 -5.87
C ILE A 22 4.89 -8.33 -6.82
N ASP A 23 4.64 -8.69 -8.08
CA ASP A 23 4.09 -7.75 -9.06
C ASP A 23 2.64 -7.36 -8.74
N GLU A 24 1.88 -8.27 -8.15
CA GLU A 24 0.52 -7.99 -7.67
C GLU A 24 0.55 -7.03 -6.48
N ALA A 25 1.46 -7.26 -5.52
CA ALA A 25 1.63 -6.41 -4.35
C ALA A 25 2.00 -4.98 -4.75
N LEU A 26 2.90 -4.82 -5.73
CA LEU A 26 3.26 -3.50 -6.24
C LEU A 26 2.07 -2.79 -6.91
N ARG A 27 1.35 -3.48 -7.80
CA ARG A 27 0.16 -2.92 -8.46
C ARG A 27 -0.92 -2.50 -7.45
N LEU A 28 -1.19 -3.36 -6.46
CA LEU A 28 -2.17 -3.07 -5.42
C LEU A 28 -1.74 -1.88 -4.55
N ALA A 29 -0.46 -1.79 -4.19
CA ALA A 29 0.07 -0.65 -3.43
C ALA A 29 -0.08 0.67 -4.19
N GLN A 30 0.27 0.69 -5.48
CA GLN A 30 0.13 1.88 -6.33
C GLN A 30 -1.33 2.30 -6.46
N SER A 31 -2.21 1.35 -6.76
CA SER A 31 -3.66 1.59 -6.83
C SER A 31 -4.21 2.10 -5.50
N LEU A 32 -3.77 1.52 -4.38
CA LEU A 32 -4.18 1.94 -3.03
C LEU A 32 -3.83 3.38 -2.73
N VAL A 33 -2.61 3.85 -3.04
CA VAL A 33 -2.21 5.25 -2.80
C VAL A 33 -3.15 6.21 -3.53
N VAL A 34 -3.46 5.93 -4.80
CA VAL A 34 -4.39 6.74 -5.60
C VAL A 34 -5.80 6.73 -5.01
N GLN A 35 -6.31 5.54 -4.66
CA GLN A 35 -7.67 5.43 -4.15
C GLN A 35 -7.80 5.98 -2.72
N ALA A 36 -6.78 5.82 -1.88
CA ALA A 36 -6.71 6.43 -0.56
C ALA A 36 -6.87 7.95 -0.66
N ALA A 37 -6.12 8.61 -1.55
CA ALA A 37 -6.28 10.04 -1.81
C ALA A 37 -7.68 10.40 -2.31
N ARG A 38 -8.24 9.64 -3.28
CA ARG A 38 -9.58 9.87 -3.84
C ARG A 38 -10.70 9.75 -2.83
N TYR A 39 -10.58 8.84 -1.88
CA TYR A 39 -11.55 8.72 -0.80
C TYR A 39 -11.17 9.60 0.42
N GLY A 40 -10.07 10.35 0.36
CA GLY A 40 -9.69 11.33 1.38
C GLY A 40 -9.08 10.74 2.65
N ARG A 41 -8.31 9.65 2.49
CA ARG A 41 -7.56 9.01 3.57
C ARG A 41 -6.26 9.76 3.73
N SER A 42 -5.82 9.92 4.97
CA SER A 42 -4.58 10.61 5.31
C SER A 42 -3.41 9.66 5.51
N THR A 43 -3.69 8.36 5.68
CA THR A 43 -2.65 7.36 5.96
C THR A 43 -2.90 6.06 5.20
N VAL A 44 -1.83 5.51 4.61
CA VAL A 44 -1.78 4.16 4.05
C VAL A 44 -0.78 3.33 4.85
N ARG A 45 -1.15 2.09 5.19
CA ARG A 45 -0.26 1.10 5.81
C ARG A 45 -0.17 -0.14 4.92
N LEU A 46 1.00 -0.38 4.35
CA LEU A 46 1.31 -1.55 3.53
C LEU A 46 2.00 -2.58 4.41
N VAL A 47 1.28 -3.62 4.83
CA VAL A 47 1.84 -4.71 5.61
C VAL A 47 2.39 -5.75 4.64
N HIS A 48 3.72 -5.83 4.52
CA HIS A 48 4.41 -6.73 3.60
C HIS A 48 5.09 -7.91 4.31
N GLY A 49 5.07 -7.93 5.65
CA GLY A 49 5.68 -8.99 6.46
C GLY A 49 7.18 -8.92 6.57
N SER A 50 7.74 -9.76 7.44
CA SER A 50 9.17 -10.04 7.47
C SER A 50 9.50 -10.95 6.30
N SER A 51 10.29 -10.45 5.34
CA SER A 51 10.68 -11.12 4.09
C SER A 51 10.74 -12.66 4.17
N THR A 52 9.70 -13.36 3.75
CA THR A 52 9.82 -14.76 3.35
C THR A 52 10.25 -14.77 1.91
N ALA A 53 11.56 -14.66 1.68
CA ALA A 53 12.10 -15.03 0.38
C ALA A 53 11.71 -16.48 0.13
N ASP A 54 10.89 -16.73 -0.90
CA ASP A 54 10.85 -18.06 -1.50
C ASP A 54 12.31 -18.43 -1.78
N ARG A 55 12.72 -19.61 -1.32
CA ARG A 55 14.10 -20.10 -1.36
C ARG A 55 14.66 -19.93 -2.80
N GLY A 56 15.37 -18.83 -3.06
CA GLY A 56 15.96 -18.49 -4.36
C GLY A 56 15.50 -17.19 -5.04
N ALA A 57 14.59 -16.40 -4.47
CA ALA A 57 14.20 -15.11 -5.07
C ALA A 57 15.03 -13.93 -4.52
N ASP A 58 15.83 -13.28 -5.37
CA ASP A 58 16.59 -12.05 -5.03
C ASP A 58 15.69 -10.82 -4.77
N ARG A 59 14.38 -10.91 -5.05
CA ARG A 59 13.40 -9.83 -4.82
C ARG A 59 12.36 -10.24 -3.77
N THR A 60 12.05 -9.28 -2.89
CA THR A 60 10.99 -9.38 -1.88
C THR A 60 9.93 -8.29 -2.09
N ILE A 61 8.74 -8.44 -1.48
CA ILE A 61 7.72 -7.38 -1.47
C ILE A 61 8.28 -6.12 -0.80
N LYS A 62 8.92 -6.26 0.37
CA LYS A 62 9.61 -5.17 1.08
C LYS A 62 10.56 -4.41 0.15
N GLY A 63 11.51 -5.12 -0.47
CA GLY A 63 12.49 -4.52 -1.38
C GLY A 63 11.84 -3.85 -2.60
N THR A 64 10.78 -4.45 -3.14
CA THR A 64 10.06 -3.88 -4.29
C THR A 64 9.30 -2.60 -3.93
N LEU A 65 8.63 -2.56 -2.78
CA LEU A 65 7.90 -1.37 -2.31
C LEU A 65 8.86 -0.23 -1.97
N HIS A 66 9.98 -0.53 -1.30
CA HIS A 66 11.01 0.47 -0.99
C HIS A 66 11.63 1.03 -2.27
N ALA A 67 11.99 0.17 -3.23
CA ALA A 67 12.55 0.63 -4.50
C ALA A 67 11.54 1.46 -5.31
N ALA A 68 10.25 1.15 -5.24
CA ALA A 68 9.21 1.95 -5.89
C ALA A 68 9.07 3.33 -5.24
N LEU A 69 9.12 3.38 -3.90
CA LEU A 69 9.13 4.63 -3.16
C LEU A 69 10.37 5.48 -3.48
N ASP A 70 11.56 4.87 -3.50
CA ASP A 70 12.81 5.57 -3.83
C ASP A 70 12.85 6.11 -5.27
N ARG A 71 12.09 5.51 -6.20
CA ARG A 71 11.91 6.01 -7.58
C ARG A 71 10.82 7.05 -7.74
N GLY A 72 10.04 7.31 -6.69
CA GLY A 72 8.92 8.24 -6.73
C GLY A 72 7.64 7.68 -7.37
N ASP A 73 7.50 6.36 -7.45
CA ASP A 73 6.35 5.69 -8.09
C ASP A 73 5.01 5.96 -7.34
N PHE A 74 5.06 6.61 -6.17
CA PHE A 74 3.89 6.99 -5.34
C PHE A 74 3.68 8.52 -5.22
N ASP A 75 4.56 9.35 -5.77
CA ASP A 75 4.81 10.72 -5.31
C ASP A 75 3.67 11.73 -5.49
N GLN A 76 2.73 11.50 -6.41
CA GLN A 76 1.65 12.47 -6.63
C GLN A 76 0.70 12.63 -5.42
N HIS A 77 0.70 11.68 -4.48
CA HIS A 77 -0.17 11.69 -3.30
C HIS A 77 0.56 11.47 -1.98
N VAL A 78 1.82 11.00 -2.00
CA VAL A 78 2.58 10.73 -0.78
C VAL A 78 3.24 12.01 -0.28
N THR A 79 3.04 12.33 0.99
CA THR A 79 3.62 13.52 1.65
C THR A 79 4.73 13.16 2.64
N SER A 80 4.76 11.92 3.11
CA SER A 80 5.79 11.38 3.99
C SER A 80 5.81 9.86 3.95
N ASP A 81 6.94 9.25 4.29
CA ASP A 81 7.07 7.82 4.46
C ASP A 81 7.70 7.46 5.81
N PHE A 82 7.32 6.30 6.33
CA PHE A 82 7.93 5.69 7.50
C PHE A 82 8.10 4.19 7.29
N ARG A 83 9.34 3.72 7.36
CA ARG A 83 9.74 2.35 7.05
C ARG A 83 9.92 1.56 8.33
N GLN A 84 9.19 0.47 8.49
CA GLN A 84 9.36 -0.50 9.56
C GLN A 84 9.67 -1.89 8.99
N ASP A 85 10.06 -2.83 9.85
CA ASP A 85 10.53 -4.14 9.39
C ASP A 85 9.50 -4.93 8.57
N SER A 86 8.22 -4.81 8.91
CA SER A 86 7.10 -5.53 8.29
C SER A 86 6.01 -4.63 7.69
N VAL A 87 6.18 -3.31 7.81
CA VAL A 87 5.18 -2.32 7.39
C VAL A 87 5.86 -1.11 6.76
N LEU A 88 5.31 -0.66 5.62
CA LEU A 88 5.58 0.66 5.05
C LEU A 88 4.35 1.56 5.30
N ILE A 89 4.56 2.69 5.97
CA ILE A 89 3.51 3.67 6.26
C ILE A 89 3.73 4.90 5.38
N LEU A 90 2.66 5.38 4.74
CA LEU A 90 2.69 6.56 3.87
C LEU A 90 1.68 7.59 4.37
N GLY A 91 2.12 8.82 4.55
CA GLY A 91 1.25 9.99 4.68
C GLY A 91 0.69 10.34 3.31
N ILE A 92 -0.62 10.57 3.23
CA ILE A 92 -1.35 10.81 1.97
C ILE A 92 -1.99 12.18 2.00
N ALA A 93 -1.82 12.95 0.93
CA ALA A 93 -2.58 14.16 0.67
C ALA A 93 -3.97 13.79 0.11
N PRO A 94 -5.07 14.09 0.81
CA PRO A 94 -6.43 13.87 0.31
C PRO A 94 -6.71 14.68 -0.96
N ALA A 95 -7.52 14.13 -1.86
CA ALA A 95 -8.09 14.91 -2.96
C ALA A 95 -9.02 16.01 -2.42
N PRO A 96 -9.15 17.19 -3.08
CA PRO A 96 -9.98 18.29 -2.61
C PRO A 96 -11.46 17.98 -2.41
N SER A 97 -11.98 16.98 -3.14
CA SER A 97 -13.37 16.50 -3.01
C SER A 97 -13.36 14.97 -2.85
N PRO A 98 -13.25 14.47 -1.61
CA PRO A 98 -13.19 13.05 -1.34
C PRO A 98 -14.49 12.31 -1.68
N ARG A 99 -14.36 11.09 -2.21
CA ARG A 99 -15.49 10.17 -2.35
C ARG A 99 -15.99 9.72 -0.98
N PRO A 100 -17.31 9.75 -0.73
CA PRO A 100 -17.86 9.24 0.52
C PRO A 100 -17.76 7.70 0.60
N GLY A 101 -17.80 7.17 1.82
CA GLY A 101 -17.82 5.73 2.08
C GLY A 101 -16.46 5.13 2.43
N ARG A 102 -16.38 3.80 2.41
CA ARG A 102 -15.18 3.00 2.70
C ARG A 102 -14.55 2.47 1.42
N LEU A 103 -13.22 2.48 1.36
CA LEU A 103 -12.42 1.84 0.33
C LEU A 103 -12.47 0.33 0.56
N ARG A 104 -12.59 -0.42 -0.53
CA ARG A 104 -12.64 -1.88 -0.53
C ARG A 104 -11.56 -2.42 -1.44
N LEU A 105 -11.16 -3.67 -1.22
CA LEU A 105 -10.18 -4.34 -2.08
C LEU A 105 -10.60 -4.36 -3.57
N ALA A 106 -11.91 -4.41 -3.85
CA ALA A 106 -12.44 -4.37 -5.21
C ALA A 106 -12.19 -3.03 -5.93
N ASP A 107 -11.97 -1.94 -5.18
CA ASP A 107 -11.68 -0.61 -5.73
C ASP A 107 -10.23 -0.49 -6.24
N LEU A 108 -9.38 -1.49 -5.96
CA LEU A 108 -7.97 -1.52 -6.35
C LEU A 108 -7.71 -2.17 -7.72
N ARG A 109 -8.76 -2.64 -8.39
CA ARG A 109 -8.69 -3.35 -9.68
C ARG A 109 -8.62 -2.41 -10.87
#